data_AF-A0A0R2CAM7-F1
#
_entry.id   AF-A0A0R2CAM7-F1
#
_cell.length_a   1.000
_cell.length_b   1.000
_cell.length_c   1.000
_cell.angle_alpha   90.00
_cell.angle_beta   90.00
_cell.angle_gamma   90.00
#
_symmetry.space_group_name_H-M   'P 1'
#
loop_
_entity.id
_entity.type
_entity.pdbx_description
1 polymer ?
#
loop_
_entity_poly.entity_id
_entity_poly.type
_entity_poly.pdbx_seq_one_letter_code
_entity_poly.pdbx_strand_id
1 'polypeptide(L)'
;MLRNQFHDILPGSAICEVYKDAYQEFEYLFNKVKSLKKGLHKLNSRKTDENKNYMILRNFLPWKRKSLVELPSGFIPRLDEHVVQYEKVKDQKVYTLIEVPAFGEIEVMELV
;
A
#
# COMPACT_ATOMS: atom_id res chain seq x y z
N MET A 1 -0.68 -10.11 -18.29
CA MET A 1 -1.86 -9.35 -17.83
C MET A 1 -2.95 -9.32 -18.89
N LEU A 2 -2.74 -8.74 -20.08
CA LEU A 2 -3.76 -8.69 -21.14
C LEU A 2 -4.20 -10.07 -21.66
N ARG A 3 -3.29 -11.06 -21.70
CA ARG A 3 -3.64 -12.45 -22.04
C ARG A 3 -4.74 -13.01 -21.14
N ASN A 4 -4.73 -12.68 -19.86
CA ASN A 4 -5.74 -13.19 -18.92
C ASN A 4 -7.00 -12.30 -18.87
N GLN A 5 -7.19 -11.39 -19.83
CA GLN A 5 -8.39 -10.57 -19.99
C GLN A 5 -9.25 -10.98 -21.18
N PHE A 6 -8.93 -12.11 -21.84
CA PHE A 6 -9.80 -12.65 -22.88
C PHE A 6 -11.20 -12.95 -22.31
N HIS A 7 -12.19 -12.86 -23.19
CA HIS A 7 -13.61 -12.93 -22.87
C HIS A 7 -14.05 -14.29 -22.32
N ASP A 8 -13.19 -15.29 -22.34
CA ASP A 8 -13.40 -16.64 -21.80
C ASP A 8 -12.67 -16.86 -20.46
N ILE A 9 -11.58 -16.14 -20.20
CA ILE A 9 -10.78 -16.30 -18.99
C ILE A 9 -11.44 -15.58 -17.80
N LEU A 10 -11.53 -14.24 -17.80
CA LEU A 10 -12.12 -13.52 -16.66
C LEU A 10 -13.59 -13.88 -16.43
N PRO A 11 -14.42 -14.07 -17.47
CA PRO A 11 -15.82 -14.42 -17.29
C PRO A 11 -16.08 -15.86 -16.83
N GLY A 12 -15.05 -16.70 -16.70
CA GLY A 12 -15.23 -18.04 -16.13
C GLY A 12 -15.70 -19.10 -17.14
N SER A 13 -15.61 -18.84 -18.45
CA SER A 13 -16.13 -19.74 -19.50
C SER A 13 -15.07 -20.56 -20.25
N ALA A 14 -13.81 -20.56 -19.79
CA ALA A 14 -12.73 -21.38 -20.33
C ALA A 14 -12.68 -22.78 -19.65
N ILE A 15 -11.78 -23.64 -20.11
CA ILE A 15 -11.53 -24.94 -19.47
C ILE A 15 -10.58 -24.82 -18.28
N CYS A 16 -10.62 -25.80 -17.37
CA CYS A 16 -9.80 -25.84 -16.15
C CYS A 16 -8.29 -25.62 -16.39
N GLU A 17 -7.74 -26.17 -17.46
CA GLU A 17 -6.31 -26.04 -17.79
C GLU A 17 -5.91 -24.59 -18.06
N VAL A 18 -6.73 -23.85 -18.81
CA VAL A 18 -6.53 -22.42 -19.08
C VAL A 18 -6.49 -21.60 -17.79
N TYR A 19 -7.27 -21.97 -16.77
CA TYR A 19 -7.21 -21.32 -15.47
C TYR A 19 -5.91 -21.60 -14.73
N LYS A 20 -5.42 -22.84 -14.75
CA LYS A 20 -4.15 -23.19 -14.10
C LYS A 20 -3.00 -22.36 -14.68
N ASP A 21 -2.96 -22.21 -16.00
CA ASP A 21 -1.97 -21.38 -16.68
C ASP A 21 -2.14 -19.90 -16.31
N ALA A 22 -3.37 -19.38 -16.37
CA ALA A 22 -3.67 -17.99 -15.99
C ALA A 22 -3.23 -17.68 -14.54
N TYR A 23 -3.45 -18.60 -13.60
CA TYR A 23 -3.00 -18.46 -12.21
C TYR A 23 -1.47 -18.38 -12.11
N GLN A 24 -0.74 -19.29 -12.74
CA GLN A 24 0.73 -19.29 -12.72
C GLN A 24 1.30 -17.99 -13.30
N GLU A 25 0.70 -17.50 -14.39
CA GLU A 25 1.10 -16.23 -15.00
C GLU A 25 0.84 -15.03 -14.10
N PHE A 26 -0.30 -15.00 -13.42
CA PHE A 26 -0.63 -13.95 -12.47
C PHE A 26 0.32 -13.97 -11.28
N GLU A 27 0.60 -15.13 -10.71
CA GLU A 27 1.59 -15.27 -9.63
C GLU A 27 2.96 -14.72 -10.04
N TYR A 28 3.44 -15.10 -11.23
CA TYR A 28 4.69 -14.58 -11.78
C TYR A 28 4.68 -13.06 -11.93
N LEU A 29 3.58 -12.50 -12.48
CA LEU A 29 3.41 -11.06 -12.65
C LEU A 29 3.40 -10.33 -11.32
N PHE A 30 2.62 -10.80 -10.34
CA PHE A 30 2.54 -10.19 -9.02
C PHE A 30 3.87 -10.24 -8.27
N ASN A 31 4.63 -11.34 -8.41
CA ASN A 31 5.98 -11.45 -7.87
C ASN A 31 6.94 -10.42 -8.48
N LYS A 32 6.90 -10.22 -9.81
CA LYS A 32 7.68 -9.15 -10.46
C LYS A 32 7.30 -7.76 -9.96
N VAL A 33 6.00 -7.47 -9.85
CA VAL A 33 5.51 -6.18 -9.32
C VAL A 33 5.97 -5.99 -7.88
N LYS A 34 5.94 -7.03 -7.04
CA LYS A 34 6.42 -6.97 -5.66
C LYS A 34 7.91 -6.63 -5.61
N SER A 35 8.73 -7.19 -6.49
CA SER A 35 10.15 -6.86 -6.61
C SER A 35 10.38 -5.40 -7.04
N LEU A 36 9.60 -4.90 -7.99
CA LEU A 36 9.64 -3.48 -8.40
C LEU A 36 9.25 -2.54 -7.26
N LYS A 37 8.18 -2.87 -6.52
CA LYS A 37 7.76 -2.12 -5.33
C LYS A 37 8.86 -2.09 -4.25
N LYS A 38 9.56 -3.19 -4.02
CA LYS A 38 10.73 -3.22 -3.11
C LYS A 38 11.84 -2.27 -3.57
N GLY A 39 12.10 -2.19 -4.87
CA GLY A 39 13.05 -1.22 -5.43
C GLY A 39 12.65 0.24 -5.16
N LEU A 40 11.37 0.55 -5.32
CA LEU A 40 10.80 1.86 -4.98
C LEU A 40 10.96 2.18 -3.49
N HIS A 41 10.69 1.23 -2.60
CA HIS A 41 10.90 1.41 -1.16
C HIS A 41 12.37 1.75 -0.85
N LYS A 42 13.33 1.01 -1.40
CA LYS A 42 14.77 1.30 -1.20
C LYS A 42 15.17 2.70 -1.65
N LEU A 43 14.59 3.20 -2.74
CA LEU A 43 14.85 4.56 -3.22
C LEU A 43 14.33 5.63 -2.24
N ASN A 44 13.16 5.39 -1.65
CA ASN A 44 12.57 6.29 -0.65
C ASN A 44 13.34 6.23 0.68
N SER A 45 13.79 5.03 1.11
CA SER A 45 14.52 4.86 2.36
C SER A 45 15.83 5.61 2.42
N ARG A 46 16.47 5.86 1.27
CA ARG A 46 17.69 6.66 1.18
C ARG A 46 17.47 8.15 1.49
N LYS A 47 16.21 8.63 1.49
CA LYS A 47 15.87 10.03 1.77
C LYS A 47 15.58 10.32 3.24
N THR A 48 15.48 9.30 4.10
CA THR A 48 14.98 9.48 5.48
C THR A 48 16.04 9.08 6.50
N ASP A 49 16.15 9.84 7.58
CA ASP A 49 17.07 9.58 8.70
C ASP A 49 16.85 8.18 9.29
N GLU A 50 17.95 7.45 9.53
CA GLU A 50 17.96 6.03 9.88
C GLU A 50 17.38 5.71 11.27
N ASN A 51 17.01 6.73 12.05
CA ASN A 51 16.68 6.63 13.47
C ASN A 51 15.19 6.90 13.83
N LYS A 52 14.30 7.10 12.85
CA LYS A 52 12.87 7.36 13.11
C LYS A 52 11.99 6.35 12.37
N ASN A 53 11.02 5.77 13.07
CA ASN A 53 9.97 4.98 12.42
C ASN A 53 9.06 5.91 11.61
N TYR A 54 8.98 5.69 10.30
CA TYR A 54 8.13 6.46 9.39
C TYR A 54 7.37 5.54 8.43
N MET A 55 6.24 6.02 7.94
CA MET A 55 5.42 5.34 6.95
C MET A 55 5.03 6.31 5.83
N ILE A 56 5.21 5.87 4.58
CA ILE A 56 4.86 6.66 3.40
C ILE A 56 3.49 6.20 2.90
N LEU A 57 2.53 7.11 2.91
CA LEU A 57 1.20 6.94 2.34
C LEU A 57 1.16 7.57 0.96
N ARG A 58 0.94 6.76 -0.08
CA ARG A 58 0.83 7.22 -1.47
C ARG A 58 -0.58 7.07 -2.00
N ASN A 59 -1.06 8.11 -2.65
CA ASN A 59 -2.32 8.08 -3.39
C ASN A 59 -2.03 8.11 -4.89
N PHE A 60 -2.37 7.03 -5.59
CA PHE A 60 -2.22 6.93 -7.04
C PHE A 60 -3.44 7.42 -7.82
N LEU A 61 -4.47 7.94 -7.13
CA LEU A 61 -5.69 8.42 -7.77
C LEU A 61 -5.57 9.92 -8.12
N PRO A 62 -6.27 10.37 -9.18
CA PRO A 62 -6.28 11.78 -9.59
C PRO A 62 -7.14 12.69 -8.70
N TRP A 63 -7.66 12.19 -7.58
CA TRP A 63 -8.43 12.96 -6.60
C TRP A 63 -7.91 12.73 -5.18
N LYS A 64 -8.18 13.68 -4.28
CA LYS A 64 -7.85 13.55 -2.86
C LYS A 64 -8.62 12.38 -2.25
N ARG A 65 -7.95 11.60 -1.39
CA ARG A 65 -8.57 10.44 -0.74
C ARG A 65 -8.39 10.54 0.77
N LYS A 66 -9.50 10.53 1.49
CA LYS A 66 -9.53 10.28 2.92
C LYS A 66 -9.53 8.78 3.15
N SER A 67 -8.53 8.25 3.86
CA SER A 67 -8.38 6.81 4.10
C SER A 67 -8.16 6.53 5.58
N LEU A 68 -8.81 5.48 6.07
CA LEU A 68 -8.46 4.88 7.35
C LEU A 68 -7.18 4.06 7.15
N VAL A 69 -6.19 4.29 8.00
CA VAL A 69 -4.87 3.67 7.92
C VAL A 69 -4.60 2.94 9.23
N GLU A 70 -4.25 1.66 9.14
CA GLU A 70 -3.78 0.85 10.25
C GLU A 70 -2.28 1.08 10.47
N LEU A 71 -1.91 1.40 11.70
CA LEU A 71 -0.54 1.66 12.13
C LEU A 71 -0.08 0.60 13.14
N PRO A 72 1.24 0.39 13.29
CA PRO A 72 1.79 -0.50 14.31
C PRO A 72 1.33 -0.14 15.72
N SER A 73 1.32 -1.13 16.61
CA SER A 73 1.02 -0.91 18.03
C SER A 73 2.00 0.08 18.66
N GLY A 74 1.49 1.02 19.45
CA GLY A 74 2.30 2.06 20.10
C GLY A 74 2.61 3.28 19.21
N PHE A 75 2.37 3.19 17.90
CA PHE A 75 2.70 4.26 16.97
C PHE A 75 1.80 5.49 17.19
N ILE A 76 2.39 6.63 17.55
CA ILE A 76 1.69 7.92 17.64
C ILE A 76 1.92 8.66 16.33
N PRO A 77 0.91 8.73 15.43
CA PRO A 77 1.11 9.30 14.11
C PRO A 77 1.24 10.82 14.15
N ARG A 78 2.32 11.31 13.55
CA ARG A 78 2.62 12.72 13.33
C ARG A 78 2.68 13.02 11.84
N LEU A 79 2.00 14.08 11.43
CA LEU A 79 2.13 14.68 10.11
C LEU A 79 2.82 16.03 10.27
N ASP A 80 3.98 16.18 9.62
CA ASP A 80 4.90 17.29 9.83
C ASP A 80 5.25 17.44 11.32
N GLU A 81 4.60 18.40 11.99
CA GLU A 81 4.78 18.66 13.42
C GLU A 81 3.55 18.37 14.29
N HIS A 82 2.42 17.97 13.71
CA HIS A 82 1.16 17.81 14.45
C HIS A 82 0.77 16.35 14.61
N VAL A 83 0.37 15.99 15.83
CA VAL A 83 -0.24 14.67 16.08
C VAL A 83 -1.60 14.65 15.39
N VAL A 84 -1.77 13.71 14.46
CA VAL A 84 -3.07 13.51 13.80
C VAL A 84 -3.99 12.69 14.70
N GLN A 85 -5.30 12.88 14.56
CA GLN A 85 -6.27 12.11 15.33
C GLN A 85 -6.07 10.61 15.08
N TYR A 86 -5.96 9.86 16.17
CA TYR A 86 -5.83 8.42 16.15
C TYR A 86 -6.68 7.77 17.23
N GLU A 87 -7.11 6.55 16.97
CA GLU A 87 -7.81 5.72 17.94
C GLU A 87 -7.04 4.43 18.18
N LYS A 88 -6.92 4.05 19.46
CA LYS A 88 -6.40 2.76 19.88
C LYS A 88 -7.57 1.80 20.03
N VAL A 89 -7.55 0.72 19.26
CA VAL A 89 -8.54 -0.36 19.37
C VAL A 89 -8.00 -1.45 20.31
N LYS A 90 -8.89 -2.25 20.91
CA LYS A 90 -8.58 -3.25 21.96
C LYS A 90 -7.40 -4.17 21.65
N ASP A 91 -7.11 -4.44 20.37
CA ASP A 91 -6.00 -5.29 19.91
C ASP A 91 -4.66 -4.55 19.79
N GLN A 92 -4.48 -3.43 20.50
CA GLN A 92 -3.30 -2.55 20.46
C GLN A 92 -3.01 -1.91 19.09
N LYS A 93 -3.84 -2.15 18.08
CA LYS A 93 -3.73 -1.49 16.77
C LYS A 93 -4.12 -0.03 16.88
N VAL A 94 -3.37 0.82 16.19
CA VAL A 94 -3.66 2.25 16.09
C VAL A 94 -4.25 2.52 14.72
N TYR A 95 -5.38 3.24 14.68
CA TYR A 95 -5.98 3.68 13.42
C TYR A 95 -5.96 5.20 13.35
N THR A 96 -5.70 5.73 12.16
CA THR A 96 -5.79 7.17 11.90
C THR A 96 -6.51 7.43 10.59
N LEU A 97 -7.19 8.58 10.51
CA LEU A 97 -7.91 9.01 9.33
C LEU A 97 -7.13 10.13 8.66
N ILE A 98 -6.47 9.82 7.54
CA ILE A 98 -5.56 10.75 6.84
C ILE A 98 -6.11 11.07 5.46
N GLU A 99 -6.01 12.34 5.06
CA GLU A 99 -6.30 12.78 3.70
C GLU A 99 -5.00 12.86 2.90
N VAL A 100 -4.92 12.10 1.81
CA VAL A 100 -3.76 12.08 0.92
C VAL A 100 -4.10 12.80 -0.39
N PRO A 101 -3.28 13.77 -0.85
CA PRO A 101 -3.55 14.53 -2.08
C PRO A 101 -3.55 13.66 -3.34
N ALA A 102 -4.15 14.15 -4.42
CA ALA A 102 -4.16 13.48 -5.72
C ALA A 102 -2.73 13.26 -6.24
N PHE A 103 -2.41 12.04 -6.71
CA PHE A 103 -1.06 11.63 -7.14
C PHE A 103 0.09 11.94 -6.17
N GLY A 104 -0.23 12.22 -4.91
CA GLY A 104 0.74 12.69 -3.93
C GLY A 104 1.11 11.63 -2.91
N GLU A 105 2.05 12.00 -2.06
CA GLU A 105 2.49 11.21 -0.92
C GLU A 105 2.52 12.03 0.35
N ILE A 106 2.33 11.35 1.47
CA ILE A 106 2.39 11.90 2.82
C ILE A 106 3.29 10.99 3.65
N GLU A 107 4.15 11.59 4.45
CA GLU A 107 4.98 10.89 5.42
C GLU A 107 4.36 11.00 6.81
N VAL A 108 4.15 9.85 7.46
CA VAL A 108 3.66 9.77 8.83
C VAL A 108 4.79 9.26 9.70
N MET A 109 5.18 10.03 10.71
CA MET A 109 6.27 9.69 11.62
C MET A 109 5.73 9.22 12.98
N GLU A 110 6.51 8.40 13.69
CA GLU A 110 6.26 8.07 15.09
C GLU A 110 6.82 9.17 16.01
N LEU A 111 6.06 9.53 17.05
CA LEU A 111 6.58 10.34 18.15
C LEU A 111 7.49 9.48 19.04
N VAL A 112 8.78 9.83 19.11
CA VAL A 112 9.77 9.25 20.04
C VAL A 112 9.65 9.88 21.42
#